data_AF-A0A8H8P7S3-F1
#
_entry.id   AF-A0A8H8P7S3-F1
#
_cell.length_a   1.000
_cell.length_b   1.000
_cell.length_c   1.000
_cell.angle_alpha   90.00
_cell.angle_beta   90.00
_cell.angle_gamma   90.00
#
_symmetry.space_group_name_H-M   'P 1'
#
loop_
_entity.id
_entity.type
_entity.pdbx_description
1 polymer ?
#
loop_
_entity_poly.entity_id
_entity_poly.type
_entity_poly.pdbx_seq_one_letter_code
_entity_poly.pdbx_strand_id
1 'polypeptide(L)'
;MAPPSEKRAHDSHVVQDTNAEARLAQMGYKQETTPELVNDLDPRSFAIMAVPFGSSTTLALALTDGGAVTVLYGWIIVSLISLAIAASLAEICSVFPTAGGVYYWSHMLASPRYAPIASWTTGWFGLVGNWTVTASINFSLAQLILTQSVYGETAGLQRPGKLYSVIGR
;
A
#
# COMPACT_ATOMS: atom_id res chain seq x y z
N MET A 1 11.08 34.03 -23.29
CA MET A 1 9.62 34.26 -23.17
C MET A 1 8.96 32.88 -23.04
N ALA A 2 8.94 32.29 -21.84
CA ALA A 2 8.42 30.93 -21.62
C ALA A 2 6.87 30.94 -21.61
N PRO A 3 6.20 29.86 -22.09
CA PRO A 3 4.76 29.83 -22.29
C PRO A 3 3.95 29.93 -20.97
N PRO A 4 2.73 30.49 -21.01
CA PRO A 4 1.93 30.86 -19.83
C PRO A 4 1.40 29.68 -18.96
N SER A 5 1.65 28.43 -19.33
CA SER A 5 1.25 27.25 -18.53
C SER A 5 2.17 26.98 -17.34
N GLU A 6 3.44 27.38 -17.41
CA GLU A 6 4.46 27.06 -16.39
C GLU A 6 4.34 27.97 -15.15
N LYS A 7 3.95 29.24 -15.34
CA LYS A 7 3.74 30.19 -14.23
C LYS A 7 2.55 29.81 -13.34
N ARG A 8 1.53 29.15 -13.90
CA ARG A 8 0.32 28.76 -13.16
C ARG A 8 0.57 27.56 -12.23
N ALA A 9 1.47 26.66 -12.61
CA ALA A 9 1.90 25.53 -11.78
C ALA A 9 2.82 26.00 -10.64
N HIS A 10 3.70 26.97 -10.90
CA HIS A 10 4.55 27.56 -9.88
C HIS A 10 3.75 28.37 -8.84
N ASP A 11 2.78 29.18 -9.27
CA ASP A 11 1.92 29.94 -8.36
C ASP A 11 1.03 29.04 -7.49
N SER A 12 0.57 27.89 -8.01
CA SER A 12 -0.27 26.98 -7.23
C SER A 12 0.52 26.23 -6.15
N HIS A 13 1.78 25.88 -6.42
CA HIS A 13 2.69 25.33 -5.39
C HIS A 13 2.98 26.37 -4.29
N VAL A 14 3.32 27.60 -4.66
CA VAL A 14 3.66 28.67 -3.68
C VAL A 14 2.46 29.02 -2.78
N VAL A 15 1.24 29.03 -3.32
CA VAL A 15 0.01 29.28 -2.53
C VAL A 15 -0.34 28.10 -1.61
N GLN A 16 -0.06 26.86 -2.00
CA GLN A 16 -0.29 25.69 -1.14
C GLN A 16 0.72 25.61 0.01
N ASP A 17 2.00 25.86 -0.27
CA ASP A 17 3.05 25.87 0.75
C ASP A 17 2.80 26.95 1.81
N THR A 18 2.42 28.17 1.40
CA THR A 18 2.12 29.27 2.33
C THR A 18 0.99 28.93 3.32
N ASN A 19 -0.05 28.21 2.87
CA ASN A 19 -1.17 27.81 3.72
C ASN A 19 -0.82 26.64 4.65
N ALA A 20 0.00 25.70 4.19
CA ALA A 20 0.48 24.57 4.99
C ALA A 20 1.48 25.04 6.07
N GLU A 21 2.40 25.93 5.72
CA GLU A 21 3.35 26.58 6.63
C GLU A 21 2.63 27.38 7.71
N ALA A 22 1.59 28.15 7.33
CA ALA A 22 0.78 28.90 8.29
C ALA A 22 0.03 27.99 9.29
N ARG A 23 -0.41 26.81 8.86
CA ARG A 23 -1.06 25.81 9.73
C ARG A 23 -0.06 25.11 10.66
N LEU A 24 1.15 24.83 10.18
CA LEU A 24 2.23 24.26 10.99
C LEU A 24 2.73 25.26 12.05
N ALA A 25 2.83 26.54 11.69
CA ALA A 25 3.15 27.61 12.62
C ALA A 25 2.08 27.77 13.73
N GLN A 26 0.80 27.58 13.43
CA GLN A 26 -0.28 27.54 14.44
C GLN A 26 -0.15 26.35 15.41
N MET A 27 0.48 25.26 14.99
CA MET A 27 0.77 24.08 15.82
C MET A 27 2.13 24.16 16.55
N GLY A 28 2.82 25.31 16.45
CA GLY A 28 4.10 25.55 17.12
C GLY A 28 5.31 24.86 16.48
N TYR A 29 5.14 24.26 15.29
CA TYR A 29 6.21 23.59 14.55
C TYR A 29 6.69 24.44 13.38
N LYS A 30 8.01 24.62 13.28
CA LYS A 30 8.66 25.21 12.11
C LYS A 30 8.83 24.11 11.06
N GLN A 31 8.27 24.29 9.87
CA GLN A 31 8.44 23.36 8.74
C GLN A 31 9.90 23.43 8.26
N GLU A 32 10.68 22.38 8.47
CA GLU A 32 12.06 22.26 7.97
C GLU A 32 12.17 21.30 6.77
N THR A 33 11.05 20.94 6.16
CA THR A 33 11.03 20.04 5.00
C THR A 33 11.54 20.79 3.78
N THR A 34 12.79 20.56 3.40
CA THR A 34 13.34 21.09 2.15
C THR A 34 12.54 20.51 0.97
N PRO A 35 12.00 21.34 0.05
CA PRO A 35 11.12 20.89 -1.04
C PRO A 35 11.74 19.84 -1.97
N GLU A 36 13.06 19.80 -2.03
CA GLU A 36 13.84 18.82 -2.78
C GLU A 36 13.73 17.39 -2.25
N LEU A 37 13.39 17.19 -0.96
CA LEU A 37 13.25 15.85 -0.36
C LEU A 37 11.87 15.20 -0.58
N VAL A 38 10.83 15.98 -0.88
CA VAL A 38 9.46 15.50 -1.17
C VAL A 38 9.20 15.27 -2.66
N ASN A 39 10.00 15.88 -3.54
CA ASN A 39 9.78 15.81 -4.99
C ASN A 39 10.61 14.73 -5.70
N ASP A 40 11.72 14.25 -5.11
CA ASP A 40 12.69 13.43 -5.86
C ASP A 40 12.31 11.95 -6.01
N LEU A 41 11.60 11.34 -5.06
CA LEU A 41 11.04 9.99 -5.24
C LEU A 41 10.12 9.65 -4.06
N ASP A 42 8.82 9.87 -4.21
CA ASP A 42 7.88 9.58 -3.13
C ASP A 42 7.67 8.04 -3.01
N PRO A 43 8.18 7.37 -1.95
CA PRO A 43 8.19 5.90 -1.87
C PRO A 43 6.79 5.29 -1.78
N ARG A 44 5.78 6.12 -1.44
CA ARG A 44 4.36 5.71 -1.37
C ARG A 44 3.83 5.22 -2.72
N SER A 45 4.25 5.85 -3.82
CA SER A 45 3.82 5.44 -5.16
C SER A 45 4.35 4.07 -5.54
N PHE A 46 5.59 3.76 -5.14
CA PHE A 46 6.19 2.44 -5.36
C PHE A 46 5.46 1.34 -4.57
N ALA A 47 5.03 1.64 -3.34
CA ALA A 47 4.27 0.70 -2.53
C ALA A 47 2.91 0.34 -3.17
N ILE A 48 2.23 1.30 -3.80
CA ILE A 48 0.93 1.05 -4.47
C ILE A 48 1.09 0.09 -5.67
N MET A 49 2.22 0.15 -6.36
CA MET A 49 2.49 -0.76 -7.49
C MET A 49 2.63 -2.22 -7.05
N ALA A 50 2.99 -2.51 -5.80
CA ALA A 50 3.10 -3.88 -5.29
C ALA A 50 1.75 -4.58 -5.08
N VAL A 51 0.65 -3.83 -4.94
CA VAL A 51 -0.68 -4.38 -4.63
C VAL A 51 -1.24 -5.26 -5.77
N PRO A 52 -1.22 -4.83 -7.05
CA PRO A 52 -1.62 -5.69 -8.17
C PRO A 52 -0.81 -7.00 -8.25
N PHE A 53 0.49 -6.96 -7.97
CA PHE A 53 1.34 -8.16 -7.97
C PHE A 53 0.92 -9.15 -6.88
N GLY A 54 0.66 -8.67 -5.66
CA GLY A 54 0.16 -9.51 -4.56
C GLY A 54 -1.23 -10.09 -4.83
N SER A 55 -2.10 -9.36 -5.52
CA SER A 55 -3.42 -9.89 -5.90
C SER A 55 -3.34 -11.00 -6.96
N SER A 56 -2.34 -10.95 -7.84
CA SER A 56 -2.17 -11.90 -8.93
C SER A 56 -1.77 -13.30 -8.45
N THR A 57 -1.00 -13.42 -7.36
CA THR A 57 -0.60 -14.73 -6.81
C THR A 57 -1.77 -15.50 -6.20
N THR A 58 -2.76 -14.78 -5.65
CA THR A 58 -3.94 -15.37 -5.00
C THR A 58 -5.07 -15.62 -6.00
N LEU A 59 -4.96 -15.09 -7.21
CA LEU A 59 -6.00 -15.18 -8.24
C LEU A 59 -6.36 -16.63 -8.60
N ALA A 60 -5.37 -17.53 -8.63
CA ALA A 60 -5.61 -18.95 -8.90
C ALA A 60 -6.51 -19.62 -7.84
N LEU A 61 -6.32 -19.26 -6.56
CA LEU A 61 -7.16 -19.73 -5.46
C LEU A 61 -8.58 -19.16 -5.59
N ALA A 62 -8.69 -17.84 -5.86
CA ALA A 62 -9.97 -17.18 -6.03
C ALA A 62 -10.82 -17.75 -7.19
N LEU A 63 -10.18 -18.14 -8.30
CA LEU A 63 -10.88 -18.79 -9.41
C LEU A 63 -11.35 -20.21 -9.06
N THR A 64 -10.56 -20.95 -8.28
CA THR A 64 -10.88 -22.34 -7.93
C THR A 64 -12.05 -22.42 -6.95
N ASP A 65 -12.10 -21.50 -5.98
CA ASP A 65 -13.11 -21.52 -4.91
C ASP A 65 -14.37 -20.68 -5.22
N GLY A 66 -14.26 -19.63 -6.04
CA GLY A 66 -15.36 -18.68 -6.31
C GLY A 66 -15.71 -18.46 -7.78
N GLY A 67 -14.94 -19.03 -8.71
CA GLY A 67 -15.12 -18.81 -10.15
C GLY A 67 -14.81 -17.37 -10.61
N ALA A 68 -15.05 -17.09 -11.89
CA ALA A 68 -14.71 -15.77 -12.48
C ALA A 68 -15.59 -14.62 -11.96
N VAL A 69 -16.81 -14.93 -11.50
CA VAL A 69 -17.80 -13.94 -11.07
C VAL A 69 -17.37 -13.24 -9.78
N THR A 70 -16.86 -14.00 -8.80
CA THR A 70 -16.41 -13.43 -7.51
C THR A 70 -15.22 -12.49 -7.67
N VAL A 71 -14.32 -12.77 -8.62
CA VAL A 71 -13.15 -11.92 -8.90
C VAL A 71 -13.59 -10.55 -9.43
N LEU A 72 -14.52 -10.53 -10.40
CA LEU A 72 -14.98 -9.29 -11.02
C LEU A 72 -15.79 -8.43 -10.04
N TYR A 73 -16.79 -9.02 -9.39
CA TYR A 73 -17.62 -8.28 -8.43
C TYR A 73 -16.83 -7.92 -7.16
N GLY A 74 -15.94 -8.80 -6.70
CA GLY A 74 -15.04 -8.53 -5.58
C GLY A 74 -14.16 -7.32 -5.85
N TRP A 75 -13.56 -7.24 -7.04
CA TRP A 75 -12.74 -6.09 -7.44
C TRP A 75 -13.51 -4.77 -7.45
N ILE A 76 -14.73 -4.75 -8.02
CA ILE A 76 -15.57 -3.55 -8.08
C ILE A 76 -15.94 -3.07 -6.67
N ILE A 77 -16.40 -3.98 -5.81
CA ILE A 77 -16.81 -3.65 -4.44
C ILE A 77 -15.60 -3.14 -3.63
N VAL A 78 -14.45 -3.81 -3.72
CA VAL A 78 -13.23 -3.38 -3.01
C VAL A 78 -12.78 -1.99 -3.47
N SER A 79 -12.88 -1.71 -4.77
CA SER A 79 -12.49 -0.42 -5.34
C SER A 79 -13.40 0.71 -4.84
N LEU A 80 -14.71 0.49 -4.81
CA LEU A 80 -15.68 1.48 -4.32
C LEU A 80 -15.47 1.80 -2.83
N ILE A 81 -15.29 0.77 -2.00
CA ILE A 81 -15.03 0.96 -0.56
C ILE A 81 -13.70 1.68 -0.35
N SER A 82 -12.66 1.30 -1.11
CA SER A 82 -11.34 1.93 -1.01
C SER A 82 -11.38 3.42 -1.42
N LEU A 83 -12.15 3.77 -2.45
CA LEU A 83 -12.35 5.16 -2.86
C LEU A 83 -13.07 5.98 -1.78
N ALA A 84 -14.08 5.41 -1.13
CA ALA A 84 -14.78 6.09 -0.03
C ALA A 84 -13.83 6.36 1.16
N ILE A 85 -13.00 5.39 1.51
CA ILE A 85 -11.98 5.56 2.56
C ILE A 85 -10.93 6.61 2.15
N ALA A 86 -10.46 6.56 0.91
CA ALA A 86 -9.48 7.51 0.39
C ALA A 86 -10.04 8.94 0.36
N ALA A 87 -11.31 9.12 -0.01
CA ALA A 87 -11.98 10.42 0.02
C ALA A 87 -12.06 10.99 1.44
N SER A 88 -12.48 10.16 2.41
CA SER A 88 -12.52 10.57 3.83
C SER A 88 -11.11 10.92 4.36
N LEU A 89 -10.09 10.14 3.99
CA LEU A 89 -8.71 10.42 4.40
C LEU A 89 -8.17 11.69 3.73
N ALA A 90 -8.53 11.94 2.46
CA ALA A 90 -8.14 13.14 1.74
C ALA A 90 -8.67 14.42 2.40
N GLU A 91 -9.91 14.40 2.92
CA GLU A 91 -10.47 15.51 3.68
C GLU A 91 -9.65 15.78 4.95
N ILE A 92 -9.25 14.73 5.68
CA ILE A 92 -8.42 14.85 6.90
C ILE A 92 -7.03 15.39 6.55
N CYS A 93 -6.39 14.84 5.52
CA CYS A 93 -5.07 15.29 5.05
C CYS A 93 -5.07 16.77 4.60
N SER A 94 -6.19 17.28 4.07
CA SER A 94 -6.31 18.67 3.64
C SER A 94 -6.31 19.67 4.81
N VAL A 95 -6.74 19.23 5.99
CA VAL A 95 -6.84 20.07 7.20
C VAL A 95 -5.56 19.98 8.05
N PHE A 96 -4.90 18.82 8.05
CA PHE A 96 -3.72 18.56 8.88
C PHE A 96 -2.46 18.36 8.03
N PRO A 97 -1.71 19.42 7.71
CA PRO A 97 -0.42 19.31 7.01
C PRO A 97 0.69 18.86 7.98
N THR A 98 0.48 17.77 8.72
CA THR A 98 1.42 17.28 9.74
C THR A 98 2.03 15.94 9.36
N ALA A 99 3.34 15.79 9.55
CA ALA A 99 4.09 14.56 9.32
C ALA A 99 3.78 13.42 10.33
N GLY A 100 2.75 13.59 11.18
CA GLY A 100 2.44 12.71 12.31
C GLY A 100 1.74 11.38 11.97
N GLY A 101 1.37 11.17 10.70
CA GLY A 101 0.68 9.96 10.26
C GLY A 101 -0.72 9.76 10.85
N VAL A 102 -1.39 8.67 10.45
CA VAL A 102 -2.79 8.36 10.83
C VAL A 102 -3.01 8.26 12.33
N TYR A 103 -1.99 7.91 13.12
CA TYR A 103 -2.09 7.86 14.58
C TYR A 103 -2.22 9.25 15.21
N TYR A 104 -1.45 10.21 14.71
CA TYR A 104 -1.51 11.59 15.18
C TYR A 104 -2.84 12.24 14.82
N TRP A 105 -3.35 11.98 13.61
CA TRP A 105 -4.69 12.45 13.20
C TRP A 105 -5.80 11.84 14.06
N SER A 106 -5.71 10.55 14.40
CA SER A 106 -6.69 9.93 15.31
C SER A 106 -6.69 10.54 16.71
N HIS A 107 -5.54 11.02 17.20
CA HIS A 107 -5.42 11.73 18.48
C HIS A 107 -6.03 13.13 18.41
N MET A 108 -5.87 13.84 17.29
CA MET A 108 -6.41 15.20 17.11
C MET A 108 -7.93 15.23 16.85
N LEU A 109 -8.48 14.22 16.16
CA LEU A 109 -9.92 14.16 15.87
C LEU A 109 -10.75 13.58 17.03
N ALA A 110 -10.14 12.80 17.93
CA ALA A 110 -10.85 12.20 19.06
C ALA A 110 -11.00 13.19 20.22
N SER A 111 -12.15 13.17 20.90
CA SER A 111 -12.36 13.98 22.11
C SER A 111 -11.27 13.68 23.16
N PRO A 112 -10.85 14.66 24.00
CA PRO A 112 -9.67 14.54 24.88
C PRO A 112 -9.71 13.35 25.85
N ARG A 113 -10.90 12.78 26.11
CA ARG A 113 -11.07 11.57 26.93
C ARG A 113 -10.77 10.26 26.18
N TYR A 114 -10.98 10.22 24.87
CA TYR A 114 -10.78 9.03 24.03
C TYR A 114 -9.55 9.12 23.13
N ALA A 115 -8.93 10.30 23.03
CA ALA A 115 -7.74 10.55 22.23
C ALA A 115 -6.55 9.59 22.47
N PRO A 116 -6.26 9.12 23.71
CA PRO A 116 -5.20 8.13 23.93
C PRO A 116 -5.58 6.72 23.46
N ILE A 117 -6.87 6.36 23.59
CA ILE A 117 -7.37 5.03 23.23
C ILE A 117 -7.51 4.91 21.71
N ALA A 118 -8.00 5.96 21.05
CA ALA A 118 -8.12 6.02 19.59
C ALA A 118 -6.74 5.91 18.91
N SER A 119 -5.73 6.63 19.41
CA SER A 119 -4.37 6.55 18.85
C SER A 119 -3.68 5.22 19.15
N TRP A 120 -3.89 4.65 20.35
CA TRP A 120 -3.35 3.34 20.70
C TRP A 120 -3.96 2.23 19.84
N THR A 121 -5.28 2.20 19.69
CA THR A 121 -5.95 1.21 18.84
C THR A 121 -5.54 1.34 17.38
N THR A 122 -5.52 2.56 16.84
CA THR A 122 -5.05 2.80 15.47
C THR A 122 -3.61 2.30 15.32
N GLY A 123 -2.72 2.67 16.26
CA GLY A 123 -1.34 2.19 16.38
C GLY A 123 -1.21 0.67 16.29
N TRP A 124 -2.06 -0.01 17.06
CA TRP A 124 -2.06 -1.46 17.16
C TRP A 124 -2.57 -2.14 15.91
N PHE A 125 -3.63 -1.62 15.28
CA PHE A 125 -4.12 -2.13 14.00
C PHE A 125 -3.09 -1.96 12.89
N GLY A 126 -2.34 -0.85 12.87
CA GLY A 126 -1.29 -0.67 11.89
C GLY A 126 -0.08 -1.59 12.11
N LEU A 127 0.29 -1.89 13.36
CA LEU A 127 1.34 -2.89 13.62
C LEU A 127 0.90 -4.30 13.20
N VAL A 128 -0.27 -4.74 13.65
CA VAL A 128 -0.84 -6.06 13.31
C VAL A 128 -1.03 -6.18 11.80
N GLY A 129 -1.47 -5.12 11.13
CA GLY A 129 -1.59 -5.04 9.69
C GLY A 129 -0.25 -5.28 8.99
N ASN A 130 0.82 -4.57 9.40
CA ASN A 130 2.15 -4.77 8.83
C ASN A 130 2.66 -6.20 9.04
N TRP A 131 2.52 -6.75 10.25
CA TRP A 131 2.93 -8.12 10.54
C TRP A 131 2.18 -9.15 9.70
N THR A 132 0.87 -8.98 9.56
CA THR A 132 0.02 -9.87 8.77
C THR A 132 0.39 -9.81 7.29
N VAL A 133 0.66 -8.62 6.76
CA VAL A 133 1.12 -8.43 5.37
C VAL A 133 2.47 -9.13 5.15
N THR A 134 3.44 -8.92 6.04
CA THR A 134 4.75 -9.60 5.93
C THR A 134 4.62 -11.12 6.00
N ALA A 135 3.80 -11.63 6.92
CA ALA A 135 3.53 -13.07 7.03
C ALA A 135 2.89 -13.63 5.76
N SER A 136 1.90 -12.92 5.18
CA SER A 136 1.22 -13.30 3.93
C SER A 136 2.18 -13.34 2.74
N ILE A 137 3.07 -12.34 2.60
CA ILE A 137 4.08 -12.30 1.53
C ILE A 137 5.06 -13.46 1.68
N ASN A 138 5.54 -13.74 2.89
CA ASN A 138 6.47 -14.84 3.14
C ASN A 138 5.82 -16.21 2.84
N PHE A 139 4.55 -16.38 3.21
CA PHE A 139 3.78 -17.57 2.88
C PHE A 139 3.61 -17.75 1.36
N SER A 140 3.29 -16.67 0.65
CA SER A 140 3.16 -16.68 -0.82
C SER A 140 4.49 -17.05 -1.50
N LEU A 141 5.62 -16.50 -1.02
CA LEU A 141 6.95 -16.84 -1.51
C LEU A 141 7.29 -18.32 -1.27
N ALA A 142 6.99 -18.84 -0.08
CA ALA A 142 7.19 -20.26 0.23
C ALA A 142 6.40 -21.17 -0.73
N GLN A 143 5.16 -20.83 -1.06
CA GLN A 143 4.36 -21.56 -2.05
C GLN A 143 4.99 -21.55 -3.45
N LEU A 144 5.51 -20.40 -3.88
CA LEU A 144 6.17 -20.28 -5.18
C LEU A 144 7.44 -21.15 -5.23
N ILE A 145 8.23 -21.18 -4.16
CA ILE A 145 9.45 -22.01 -4.08
C ILE A 145 9.10 -23.51 -4.13
N LEU A 146 8.11 -23.95 -3.35
CA LEU A 146 7.65 -25.36 -3.35
C LEU A 146 7.13 -25.78 -4.72
N THR A 147 6.38 -24.89 -5.36
CA THR A 147 5.86 -25.12 -6.71
C THR A 147 7.02 -25.32 -7.70
N GLN A 148 8.07 -24.49 -7.64
CA GLN A 148 9.26 -24.65 -8.48
C GLN A 148 10.04 -25.93 -8.19
N SER A 149 10.19 -26.34 -6.93
CA SER A 149 10.90 -27.59 -6.61
C SER A 149 10.18 -28.81 -7.15
N VAL A 150 8.84 -28.87 -7.00
CA VAL A 150 8.02 -29.97 -7.53
C VAL A 150 8.05 -29.99 -9.06
N TYR A 151 8.02 -28.83 -9.72
CA TYR A 151 8.20 -28.76 -11.18
C TYR A 151 9.58 -29.27 -11.63
N GLY A 152 10.63 -29.01 -10.85
CA GLY A 152 11.97 -29.53 -11.12
C GLY A 152 12.05 -31.07 -11.04
N GLU A 153 11.41 -31.66 -10.04
CA GLU A 153 11.36 -33.12 -9.87
C GLU A 153 10.52 -33.81 -10.95
N THR A 154 9.34 -33.27 -11.26
CA THR A 154 8.47 -33.78 -12.33
C THR A 154 9.11 -33.65 -13.72
N ALA A 155 9.84 -32.56 -13.99
CA ALA A 155 10.61 -32.42 -15.23
C ALA A 155 11.80 -33.41 -15.31
N GLY A 156 12.38 -33.80 -14.18
CA GLY A 156 13.42 -34.82 -14.10
C GLY A 156 12.91 -36.24 -14.40
N LEU A 157 11.66 -36.54 -14.02
CA LEU A 157 10.98 -37.81 -14.27
C LEU A 157 10.40 -37.91 -15.69
N GLN A 158 9.97 -36.80 -16.29
CA GLN A 158 9.45 -36.75 -17.66
C GLN A 158 10.53 -37.01 -18.73
N ARG A 159 11.83 -36.98 -18.38
CA ARG A 159 12.91 -37.31 -19.33
C ARG A 159 12.84 -38.81 -19.67
N PRO A 160 12.57 -39.19 -20.94
CA PRO A 160 12.44 -40.58 -21.38
C PRO A 160 13.77 -41.38 -21.36
N GLY A 161 14.79 -40.92 -20.63
CA GLY A 161 16.01 -41.70 -20.38
C GLY A 161 16.16 -42.15 -18.92
N LYS A 162 15.46 -41.53 -17.96
CA LYS A 162 15.64 -41.78 -16.52
C LYS A 162 14.62 -42.77 -15.94
N LEU A 163 13.42 -42.82 -16.52
CA LEU A 163 12.36 -43.81 -16.20
C LEU A 163 12.83 -45.27 -16.41
N TYR A 164 13.78 -45.47 -17.31
CA TYR A 164 14.20 -46.76 -17.85
C TYR A 164 15.26 -47.37 -16.92
N SER A 165 16.07 -46.54 -16.26
CA SER A 165 17.07 -47.00 -15.29
C SER A 165 16.49 -47.22 -13.88
N VAL A 166 15.29 -46.71 -13.57
CA VAL A 166 14.62 -46.90 -12.28
C VAL A 166 13.72 -48.14 -12.29
N ILE A 167 13.14 -48.50 -13.45
CA ILE A 167 12.31 -49.71 -13.61
C ILE A 167 13.16 -50.95 -13.92
N GLY A 168 14.41 -50.77 -14.37
CA GLY A 168 15.34 -51.86 -14.73
C GLY A 168 16.29 -52.32 -13.61
N ARG A 169 16.02 -52.00 -12.33
CA ARG A 169 16.77 -52.51 -11.17
C ARG A 169 15.85 -53.29 -10.25
#